data_AF-A0A634N1S6-F1
#
_entry.id   AF-A0A634N1S6-F1
#
_cell.length_a   1.000
_cell.length_b   1.000
_cell.length_c   1.000
_cell.angle_alpha   90.00
_cell.angle_beta   90.00
_cell.angle_gamma   90.00
#
_symmetry.space_group_name_H-M   'P 1'
#
loop_
_entity.id
_entity.type
_entity.pdbx_description
1 polymer ?
#
loop_
_entity_poly.entity_id
_entity_poly.type
_entity_poly.pdbx_seq_one_letter_code
_entity_poly.pdbx_strand_id
1 'polypeptide(L)'
;MLNGKTLMLLLGGVVLSGCGPEPSDPQGNNPAELKQEQAIQKENSAQAGDDTVQKRQAEAAQQAAKKAAEYKANTEAKALADAKAASLATAEAPQYEMRTRAAASKAFAAQGGNVMGTARYEHYDENPIKQVSQAPLATFSLDVDTGSYANVRRFLNQGQLPPPEAVRVEEMLNYFPAPQPVADKQDNTKPIAACIPMPFAVKYELAPSPWNAQRTLLKVDVQARDMQVRDLPPANLVFLIDTSGSMQPAERLPLIQSALKLLVNDLRAQDNITIVTYAGGTHVALASTAGNNTTAIKAAIDNLDAYGSTGGEAGLRLAYEQAEKGFIKGGVNRILLTTDGDFNLGITDPKDIEALVKKEREKGITLSTLGVGDDNFNEAMMVRIADVGNGNYSYIDSLSEAQKVLKDEMHQTLVTVAKDVKSQIEFNPQWVTEYRQIGYEKRQLRDEDFNNDKVDAGDIGAGKHVTLFFELTLNGQKASVDKLRYAQDKAASKPTKSSELAWIKLRWKAPQGSESTLAEFPVVMGKMPIFADASEDFRFRAAVAAFGQKLRGSETLADTTWPQIIKWGEQARGEDRQGYRAEFIKLVKLAEGLSH
;
A
#
# COMPACT_ATOMS: atom_id res chain seq x y z
N MET A 1 -23.42 50.57 30.20
CA MET A 1 -24.67 50.12 29.56
C MET A 1 -24.42 48.70 29.07
N LEU A 2 -24.63 47.72 29.95
CA LEU A 2 -25.71 46.71 29.93
C LEU A 2 -25.67 45.84 28.66
N ASN A 3 -25.13 44.61 28.72
CA ASN A 3 -25.74 43.34 29.21
C ASN A 3 -26.22 42.52 27.99
N GLY A 4 -25.98 41.21 27.83
CA GLY A 4 -25.28 40.23 28.64
C GLY A 4 -25.54 38.79 28.15
N LYS A 5 -24.60 37.91 28.49
CA LYS A 5 -24.71 36.48 28.89
C LYS A 5 -25.31 35.42 27.94
N THR A 6 -24.42 34.53 27.49
CA THR A 6 -24.28 33.10 27.88
C THR A 6 -25.52 32.38 28.40
N LEU A 7 -25.86 31.23 27.80
CA LEU A 7 -26.72 30.22 28.44
C LEU A 7 -26.25 28.78 28.16
N MET A 8 -25.92 28.10 29.25
CA MET A 8 -25.76 26.64 29.42
C MET A 8 -27.09 25.92 29.22
N LEU A 9 -27.06 24.71 28.66
CA LEU A 9 -28.18 23.77 28.67
C LEU A 9 -27.97 22.71 29.76
N LEU A 10 -28.95 22.59 30.66
CA LEU A 10 -29.09 21.52 31.65
C LEU A 10 -30.57 21.09 31.68
N LEU A 11 -30.76 19.80 31.96
CA LEU A 11 -31.98 19.00 31.93
C LEU A 11 -33.22 19.59 32.64
N GLY A 12 -34.40 19.20 32.14
CA GLY A 12 -35.64 19.19 32.92
C GLY A 12 -36.87 18.90 32.05
N GLY A 13 -37.47 17.73 32.20
CA GLY A 13 -38.68 17.33 31.48
C GLY A 13 -39.95 17.94 32.05
N VAL A 14 -40.99 18.07 31.21
CA VAL A 14 -42.38 18.22 31.63
C VAL A 14 -43.29 17.47 30.65
N VAL A 15 -44.22 16.75 31.26
CA VAL A 15 -45.32 15.94 30.72
C VAL A 15 -46.35 16.82 30.00
N LEU A 16 -46.81 16.39 28.83
CA LEU A 16 -47.98 16.94 28.14
C LEU A 16 -49.20 16.06 28.35
N SER A 17 -50.25 16.71 28.87
CA SER A 17 -51.60 16.24 29.11
C SER A 17 -52.43 16.18 27.82
N GLY A 18 -53.33 15.20 27.74
CA GLY A 18 -54.39 15.10 26.73
C GLY A 18 -55.69 14.60 27.38
N CYS A 19 -56.77 15.37 27.22
CA CYS A 19 -58.05 15.27 27.91
C CYS A 19 -59.05 14.26 27.33
N GLY A 20 -59.89 13.71 28.22
CA GLY A 20 -61.35 13.54 28.06
C GLY A 20 -61.88 12.10 28.04
N PRO A 21 -63.17 11.83 28.40
CA PRO A 21 -64.11 12.58 29.25
C PRO A 21 -64.64 11.75 30.45
N GLU A 22 -65.09 12.44 31.50
CA GLU A 22 -65.99 11.93 32.56
C GLU A 22 -67.40 11.64 31.99
N PRO A 23 -68.22 10.70 32.55
CA PRO A 23 -68.76 10.87 33.90
C PRO A 23 -69.08 9.58 34.71
N SER A 24 -69.56 9.84 35.92
CA SER A 24 -70.32 9.01 36.86
C SER A 24 -69.55 8.10 37.83
N ASP A 25 -69.35 8.64 39.03
CA ASP A 25 -69.44 7.87 40.27
C ASP A 25 -70.89 7.34 40.41
N PRO A 26 -71.12 6.10 40.85
CA PRO A 26 -71.15 5.93 42.30
C PRO A 26 -70.52 4.62 42.81
N GLN A 27 -69.91 4.77 43.98
CA GLN A 27 -69.91 3.81 45.08
C GLN A 27 -68.96 2.61 44.98
N GLY A 28 -67.84 2.79 45.66
CA GLY A 28 -67.53 1.94 46.81
C GLY A 28 -66.73 0.70 46.51
N ASN A 29 -65.40 0.84 46.43
CA ASN A 29 -64.49 -0.28 46.68
C ASN A 29 -63.49 0.03 47.80
N ASN A 30 -63.20 -1.04 48.52
CA ASN A 30 -62.73 -1.16 49.89
C ASN A 30 -61.22 -0.82 50.02
N PRO A 31 -60.74 -0.15 51.10
CA PRO A 31 -59.31 0.10 51.34
C PRO A 31 -58.39 -1.15 51.41
N ALA A 32 -58.96 -2.35 51.33
CA ALA A 32 -58.24 -3.62 51.32
C ALA A 32 -57.71 -4.02 49.93
N GLU A 33 -58.37 -3.65 48.82
CA GLU A 33 -57.96 -4.07 47.46
C GLU A 33 -56.79 -3.23 46.92
N LEU A 34 -56.73 -1.94 47.24
CA LEU A 34 -55.60 -1.05 46.89
C LEU A 34 -54.27 -1.44 47.56
N LYS A 35 -54.31 -2.15 48.70
CA LYS A 35 -53.11 -2.67 49.36
C LYS A 35 -52.62 -3.98 48.75
N GLN A 36 -53.49 -4.74 48.10
CA GLN A 36 -53.15 -6.03 47.49
C GLN A 36 -52.54 -5.85 46.09
N GLU A 37 -53.04 -4.89 45.30
CA GLU A 37 -52.42 -4.53 44.01
C GLU A 37 -51.03 -3.87 44.14
N GLN A 38 -50.83 -3.06 45.19
CA GLN A 38 -49.52 -2.45 45.46
C GLN A 38 -48.48 -3.43 46.05
N ALA A 39 -48.93 -4.53 46.66
CA ALA A 39 -48.05 -5.62 47.12
C ALA A 39 -47.58 -6.50 45.95
N ILE A 40 -48.49 -6.84 45.02
CA ILE A 40 -48.19 -7.67 43.84
C ILE A 40 -47.26 -6.93 42.85
N GLN A 41 -47.39 -5.61 42.70
CA GLN A 41 -46.45 -4.82 41.88
C GLN A 41 -45.06 -4.68 42.50
N LYS A 42 -44.93 -4.68 43.84
CA LYS A 42 -43.63 -4.65 44.52
C LYS A 42 -42.90 -6.00 44.45
N GLU A 43 -43.59 -7.12 44.61
CA GLU A 43 -42.99 -8.46 44.46
C GLU A 43 -42.51 -8.73 43.01
N ASN A 44 -43.31 -8.38 41.99
CA ASN A 44 -42.90 -8.57 40.59
C ASN A 44 -41.70 -7.70 40.17
N SER A 45 -41.53 -6.52 40.77
CA SER A 45 -40.37 -5.64 40.51
C SER A 45 -39.08 -6.10 41.22
N ALA A 46 -39.20 -6.77 42.37
CA ALA A 46 -38.08 -7.35 43.09
C ALA A 46 -37.57 -8.64 42.39
N GLN A 47 -38.48 -9.44 41.83
CA GLN A 47 -38.15 -10.71 41.17
C GLN A 47 -37.50 -10.49 39.79
N ALA A 48 -37.92 -9.46 39.03
CA ALA A 48 -37.29 -9.09 37.75
C ALA A 48 -35.88 -8.48 37.91
N GLY A 49 -35.60 -7.85 39.05
CA GLY A 49 -34.27 -7.31 39.38
C GLY A 49 -33.25 -8.40 39.70
N ASP A 50 -33.68 -9.47 40.36
CA ASP A 50 -32.81 -10.59 40.77
C ASP A 50 -32.42 -11.48 39.57
N ASP A 51 -33.36 -11.78 38.68
CA ASP A 51 -33.11 -12.54 37.44
C ASP A 51 -32.12 -11.84 36.49
N THR A 52 -32.13 -10.51 36.45
CA THR A 52 -31.22 -9.71 35.59
C THR A 52 -29.81 -9.62 36.17
N VAL A 53 -29.64 -9.75 37.48
CA VAL A 53 -28.34 -9.80 38.16
C VAL A 53 -27.73 -11.20 38.06
N GLN A 54 -28.54 -12.25 38.25
CA GLN A 54 -28.09 -13.64 38.10
C GLN A 54 -27.63 -13.94 36.66
N LYS A 55 -28.35 -13.44 35.65
CA LYS A 55 -27.96 -13.61 34.25
C LYS A 55 -26.61 -12.94 33.91
N ARG A 56 -26.38 -11.72 34.42
CA ARG A 56 -25.09 -11.02 34.23
C ARG A 56 -23.94 -11.71 34.97
N GLN A 57 -24.19 -12.29 36.15
CA GLN A 57 -23.19 -13.06 36.89
C GLN A 57 -22.84 -14.37 36.18
N ALA A 58 -23.83 -15.06 35.58
CA ALA A 58 -23.62 -16.26 34.78
C ALA A 58 -22.81 -15.98 33.50
N GLU A 59 -23.10 -14.89 32.79
CA GLU A 59 -22.35 -14.48 31.60
C GLU A 59 -20.90 -14.08 31.94
N ALA A 60 -20.69 -13.38 33.06
CA ALA A 60 -19.35 -13.05 33.55
C ALA A 60 -18.55 -14.31 33.96
N ALA A 61 -19.20 -15.29 34.59
CA ALA A 61 -18.58 -16.56 34.95
C ALA A 61 -18.19 -17.38 33.70
N GLN A 62 -19.03 -17.40 32.66
CA GLN A 62 -18.70 -18.04 31.38
C GLN A 62 -17.53 -17.36 30.67
N GLN A 63 -17.45 -16.03 30.67
CA GLN A 63 -16.32 -15.31 30.09
C GLN A 63 -15.02 -15.55 30.87
N ALA A 64 -15.09 -15.61 32.20
CA ALA A 64 -13.94 -15.94 33.04
C ALA A 64 -13.45 -17.39 32.77
N ALA A 65 -14.37 -18.34 32.62
CA ALA A 65 -14.04 -19.72 32.29
C ALA A 65 -13.39 -19.87 30.90
N LYS A 66 -13.88 -19.14 29.88
CA LYS A 66 -13.24 -19.11 28.55
C LYS A 66 -11.82 -18.54 28.59
N LYS A 67 -11.61 -17.42 29.29
CA LYS A 67 -10.27 -16.84 29.44
C LYS A 67 -9.31 -17.76 30.19
N ALA A 68 -9.79 -18.48 31.21
CA ALA A 68 -8.98 -19.46 31.93
C ALA A 68 -8.60 -20.66 31.05
N ALA A 69 -9.51 -21.12 30.19
CA ALA A 69 -9.24 -22.19 29.23
C ALA A 69 -8.22 -21.76 28.15
N GLU A 70 -8.36 -20.56 27.60
CA GLU A 70 -7.40 -19.98 26.64
C GLU A 70 -6.01 -19.78 27.26
N TYR A 71 -5.94 -19.29 28.50
CA TYR A 71 -4.68 -19.17 29.22
C TYR A 71 -4.01 -20.53 29.41
N LYS A 72 -4.77 -21.55 29.80
CA LYS A 72 -4.25 -22.91 29.98
C LYS A 72 -3.75 -23.51 28.67
N ALA A 73 -4.50 -23.37 27.58
CA ALA A 73 -4.11 -23.85 26.25
C ALA A 73 -2.82 -23.17 25.75
N ASN A 74 -2.69 -21.85 25.95
CA ASN A 74 -1.47 -21.12 25.59
C ASN A 74 -0.26 -21.53 26.44
N THR A 75 -0.47 -21.85 27.72
CA THR A 75 0.61 -22.29 28.61
C THR A 75 1.10 -23.69 28.23
N GLU A 76 0.19 -24.59 27.87
CA GLU A 76 0.50 -25.94 27.39
C GLU A 76 1.20 -25.91 26.00
N ALA A 77 0.74 -25.05 25.08
CA ALA A 77 1.38 -24.85 23.78
C ALA A 77 2.81 -24.30 23.91
N LYS A 78 3.03 -23.37 24.85
CA LYS A 78 4.37 -22.85 25.14
C LYS A 78 5.29 -23.91 25.76
N ALA A 79 4.79 -24.71 26.70
CA ALA A 79 5.56 -25.81 27.29
C ALA A 79 5.97 -26.86 26.23
N LEU A 80 5.10 -27.14 25.25
CA LEU A 80 5.41 -28.05 24.15
C LEU A 80 6.46 -27.48 23.19
N ALA A 81 6.40 -26.17 22.90
CA ALA A 81 7.40 -25.48 22.09
C ALA A 81 8.78 -25.45 22.77
N ASP A 82 8.82 -25.16 24.07
CA ASP A 82 10.05 -25.12 24.85
C ASP A 82 10.69 -26.53 24.98
N ALA A 83 9.87 -27.59 25.14
CA ALA A 83 10.34 -28.96 25.14
C ALA A 83 10.92 -29.41 23.78
N LYS A 84 10.35 -28.92 22.67
CA LYS A 84 10.84 -29.19 21.31
C LYS A 84 12.13 -28.42 20.99
N ALA A 85 12.30 -27.22 21.54
CA ALA A 85 13.54 -26.46 21.45
C ALA A 85 14.68 -27.12 22.26
N ALA A 86 14.36 -27.68 23.43
CA ALA A 86 15.35 -28.39 24.26
C ALA A 86 15.83 -29.72 23.63
N SER A 87 14.97 -30.44 22.89
CA SER A 87 15.36 -31.69 22.21
C SER A 87 16.21 -31.46 20.96
N LEU A 88 16.09 -30.30 20.31
CA LEU A 88 16.94 -29.90 19.18
C LEU A 88 18.34 -29.45 19.63
N ALA A 89 18.51 -29.05 20.89
CA ALA A 89 19.79 -28.58 21.44
C ALA A 89 20.73 -29.70 21.93
N THR A 90 20.27 -30.96 21.98
CA THR A 90 21.02 -32.10 22.56
C THR A 90 21.47 -33.16 21.56
N ALA A 91 21.27 -32.93 20.25
CA ALA A 91 21.75 -33.84 19.20
C ALA A 91 23.20 -33.48 18.76
N GLU A 92 24.19 -34.20 19.29
CA GLU A 92 25.58 -34.13 18.82
C GLU A 92 25.75 -34.80 17.45
N ALA A 93 26.40 -34.11 16.50
CA ALA A 93 26.75 -34.63 15.19
C ALA A 93 28.16 -35.28 15.17
N PRO A 94 28.36 -36.42 14.47
CA PRO A 94 29.65 -37.12 14.46
C PRO A 94 30.73 -36.40 13.61
N GLN A 95 31.91 -36.21 14.19
CA GLN A 95 33.05 -35.44 13.64
C GLN A 95 34.00 -36.24 12.72
N TYR A 96 33.59 -36.65 11.51
CA TYR A 96 34.56 -37.27 10.58
C TYR A 96 34.68 -36.68 9.16
N GLU A 97 33.87 -35.70 8.73
CA GLU A 97 33.95 -35.19 7.34
C GLU A 97 34.55 -33.78 7.17
N MET A 98 35.13 -33.16 8.21
CA MET A 98 35.64 -31.79 8.11
C MET A 98 37.03 -31.62 7.46
N ARG A 99 37.74 -32.71 7.09
CA ARG A 99 39.10 -32.59 6.52
C ARG A 99 39.20 -32.64 5.00
N THR A 100 38.14 -32.95 4.27
CA THR A 100 38.17 -32.96 2.78
C THR A 100 37.55 -31.72 2.13
N ARG A 101 36.75 -30.91 2.85
CA ARG A 101 36.15 -29.68 2.31
C ARG A 101 37.08 -28.46 2.26
N ALA A 102 38.14 -28.41 3.08
CA ALA A 102 39.07 -27.27 3.10
C ALA A 102 40.02 -27.22 1.88
N ALA A 103 40.17 -28.33 1.14
CA ALA A 103 40.97 -28.38 -0.08
C ALA A 103 40.14 -28.11 -1.36
N ALA A 104 38.84 -28.37 -1.35
CA ALA A 104 37.94 -28.08 -2.47
C ALA A 104 37.51 -26.60 -2.55
N SER A 105 37.51 -25.88 -1.43
CA SER A 105 37.13 -24.45 -1.38
C SER A 105 38.15 -23.52 -2.05
N LYS A 106 39.41 -23.93 -2.20
CA LYS A 106 40.43 -23.15 -2.92
C LYS A 106 40.42 -23.35 -4.43
N ALA A 107 39.74 -24.39 -4.94
CA ALA A 107 39.57 -24.61 -6.39
C ALA A 107 38.26 -23.99 -6.93
N PHE A 108 37.27 -23.73 -6.07
CA PHE A 108 35.98 -23.12 -6.46
C PHE A 108 36.03 -21.58 -6.60
N ALA A 109 37.09 -20.93 -6.14
CA ALA A 109 37.26 -19.48 -6.24
C ALA A 109 37.81 -19.01 -7.61
N ALA A 110 38.05 -19.92 -8.56
CA ALA A 110 38.70 -19.61 -9.84
C ALA A 110 37.81 -19.80 -11.08
N GLN A 111 36.54 -20.13 -10.94
CA GLN A 111 35.59 -20.16 -12.06
C GLN A 111 34.31 -19.42 -11.69
N GLY A 112 34.21 -18.19 -12.20
CA GLY A 112 33.01 -17.38 -12.14
C GLY A 112 31.82 -18.09 -12.78
N GLY A 113 30.69 -18.02 -12.09
CA GLY A 113 29.44 -18.65 -12.49
C GLY A 113 28.52 -18.71 -11.27
N ASN A 114 28.13 -17.54 -10.76
CA ASN A 114 27.12 -17.45 -9.73
C ASN A 114 25.81 -17.98 -10.33
N VAL A 115 25.30 -19.10 -9.82
CA VAL A 115 23.95 -19.57 -10.15
C VAL A 115 22.97 -18.73 -9.34
N MET A 116 22.76 -17.48 -9.76
CA MET A 116 21.60 -16.69 -9.33
C MET A 116 20.46 -16.94 -10.30
N GLY A 117 19.22 -17.07 -9.80
CA GLY A 117 18.04 -17.46 -10.57
C GLY A 117 17.78 -16.61 -11.83
N THR A 118 16.90 -17.10 -12.71
CA THR A 118 16.57 -16.48 -14.01
C THR A 118 15.64 -15.26 -13.91
N ALA A 119 15.46 -14.71 -12.71
CA ALA A 119 14.60 -13.55 -12.48
C ALA A 119 15.09 -12.33 -13.29
N ARG A 120 14.16 -11.59 -13.90
CA ARG A 120 14.46 -10.48 -14.80
C ARG A 120 13.84 -9.20 -14.27
N TYR A 121 14.74 -8.26 -13.99
CA TYR A 121 14.42 -6.92 -13.51
C TYR A 121 14.85 -5.90 -14.56
N GLU A 122 14.11 -4.81 -14.67
CA GLU A 122 14.53 -3.70 -15.52
C GLU A 122 15.54 -2.84 -14.77
N HIS A 123 16.63 -2.48 -15.45
CA HIS A 123 17.67 -1.63 -14.88
C HIS A 123 17.28 -0.16 -15.00
N TYR A 124 17.43 0.57 -13.90
CA TYR A 124 17.22 2.02 -13.84
C TYR A 124 18.40 2.67 -13.13
N ASP A 125 18.99 3.68 -13.77
CA ASP A 125 20.03 4.50 -13.16
C ASP A 125 19.42 5.44 -12.12
N GLU A 126 20.09 5.61 -10.97
CA GLU A 126 19.65 6.55 -9.94
C GLU A 126 19.52 7.97 -10.50
N ASN A 127 18.46 8.67 -10.09
CA ASN A 127 18.22 10.04 -10.53
C ASN A 127 19.45 10.94 -10.21
N PRO A 128 19.95 11.71 -11.19
CA PRO A 128 21.14 12.53 -11.00
C PRO A 128 20.85 13.76 -10.15
N ILE A 129 21.90 14.34 -9.57
CA ILE A 129 21.86 15.69 -9.00
C ILE A 129 21.72 16.69 -10.15
N LYS A 130 20.73 17.58 -10.08
CA LYS A 130 20.45 18.62 -11.07
C LYS A 130 20.69 20.00 -10.47
N GLN A 131 21.40 20.87 -11.19
CA GLN A 131 21.54 22.29 -10.84
C GLN A 131 20.27 23.06 -11.25
N VAL A 132 19.63 23.72 -10.29
CA VAL A 132 18.35 24.43 -10.51
C VAL A 132 18.49 25.57 -11.52
N SER A 133 19.65 26.21 -11.59
CA SER A 133 19.94 27.28 -12.56
C SER A 133 19.92 26.80 -14.02
N GLN A 134 20.06 25.50 -14.27
CA GLN A 134 20.06 24.91 -15.62
C GLN A 134 18.77 24.13 -15.90
N ALA A 135 18.32 23.31 -14.95
CA ALA A 135 17.15 22.46 -15.07
C ALA A 135 16.31 22.59 -13.79
N PRO A 136 15.42 23.59 -13.67
CA PRO A 136 14.65 23.82 -12.44
C PRO A 136 13.46 22.88 -12.27
N LEU A 137 13.11 22.09 -13.29
CA LEU A 137 11.90 21.27 -13.34
C LEU A 137 12.17 19.78 -13.07
N ALA A 138 11.35 19.18 -12.22
CA ALA A 138 11.20 17.72 -12.11
C ALA A 138 9.79 17.34 -12.58
N THR A 139 9.68 16.61 -13.69
CA THR A 139 8.40 16.21 -14.30
C THR A 139 8.27 14.69 -14.32
N PHE A 140 7.20 14.14 -13.76
CA PHE A 140 7.00 12.69 -13.61
C PHE A 140 5.52 12.32 -13.40
N SER A 141 5.17 11.04 -13.56
CA SER A 141 3.83 10.51 -13.23
C SER A 141 3.72 10.10 -11.75
N LEU A 142 2.53 10.20 -11.18
CA LEU A 142 2.26 9.85 -9.77
C LEU A 142 1.78 8.41 -9.54
N ASP A 143 1.70 7.59 -10.57
CA ASP A 143 1.38 6.18 -10.37
C ASP A 143 2.57 5.40 -9.80
N VAL A 144 2.32 4.64 -8.74
CA VAL A 144 3.31 3.88 -7.98
C VAL A 144 2.75 2.50 -7.66
N ASP A 145 3.57 1.48 -7.91
CA ASP A 145 3.34 0.09 -7.54
C ASP A 145 3.96 -0.20 -6.15
N THR A 146 3.70 -1.38 -5.58
CA THR A 146 4.21 -1.75 -4.24
C THR A 146 4.97 -3.08 -4.23
N GLY A 147 5.08 -3.75 -5.39
CA GLY A 147 5.63 -5.09 -5.50
C GLY A 147 7.10 -5.22 -5.10
N SER A 148 7.92 -4.19 -5.32
CA SER A 148 9.35 -4.23 -4.98
C SER A 148 9.58 -4.46 -3.47
N TYR A 149 8.75 -3.87 -2.60
CA TYR A 149 8.93 -4.05 -1.15
C TYR A 149 8.72 -5.51 -0.74
N ALA A 150 7.66 -6.16 -1.22
CA ALA A 150 7.38 -7.56 -0.94
C ALA A 150 8.47 -8.48 -1.54
N ASN A 151 8.98 -8.15 -2.73
CA ASN A 151 10.08 -8.90 -3.34
C ASN A 151 11.39 -8.76 -2.54
N VAL A 152 11.71 -7.55 -2.06
CA VAL A 152 12.84 -7.32 -1.15
C VAL A 152 12.66 -8.12 0.15
N ARG A 153 11.46 -8.11 0.72
CA ARG A 153 11.12 -8.89 1.93
C ARG A 153 11.37 -10.39 1.70
N ARG A 154 10.96 -10.94 0.56
CA ARG A 154 11.24 -12.33 0.18
C ARG A 154 12.74 -12.64 0.21
N PHE A 155 13.56 -11.87 -0.52
CA PHE A 155 15.01 -12.11 -0.57
C PHE A 155 15.63 -12.13 0.83
N LEU A 156 15.31 -11.11 1.65
CA LEU A 156 15.86 -11.00 3.00
C LEU A 156 15.39 -12.13 3.93
N ASN A 157 14.12 -12.54 3.83
CA ASN A 157 13.60 -13.68 4.59
C ASN A 157 14.20 -15.03 4.13
N GLN A 158 14.65 -15.13 2.88
CA GLN A 158 15.40 -16.27 2.35
C GLN A 158 16.90 -16.22 2.67
N GLY A 159 17.35 -15.21 3.44
CA GLY A 159 18.76 -15.07 3.82
C GLY A 159 19.64 -14.59 2.67
N GLN A 160 19.10 -13.81 1.73
CA GLN A 160 19.84 -13.24 0.60
C GLN A 160 19.62 -11.73 0.51
N LEU A 161 20.65 -10.99 0.10
CA LEU A 161 20.44 -9.60 -0.31
C LEU A 161 19.76 -9.57 -1.68
N PRO A 162 18.78 -8.67 -1.90
CA PRO A 162 18.18 -8.51 -3.22
C PRO A 162 19.21 -7.96 -4.22
N PRO A 163 19.12 -8.31 -5.51
CA PRO A 163 19.86 -7.59 -6.54
C PRO A 163 19.39 -6.12 -6.57
N PRO A 164 20.28 -5.14 -6.83
CA PRO A 164 19.93 -3.72 -6.87
C PRO A 164 18.72 -3.38 -7.76
N GLU A 165 18.58 -4.09 -8.88
CA GLU A 165 17.53 -3.90 -9.88
C GLU A 165 16.14 -4.34 -9.38
N ALA A 166 16.06 -5.19 -8.35
CA ALA A 166 14.80 -5.57 -7.71
C ALA A 166 14.27 -4.51 -6.73
N VAL A 167 15.07 -3.47 -6.45
CA VAL A 167 14.79 -2.46 -5.43
C VAL A 167 14.34 -1.16 -6.10
N ARG A 168 13.07 -0.79 -5.91
CA ARG A 168 12.48 0.48 -6.36
C ARG A 168 12.14 1.33 -5.13
N VAL A 169 12.91 2.39 -4.92
CA VAL A 169 12.88 3.17 -3.66
C VAL A 169 11.51 3.83 -3.47
N GLU A 170 10.89 4.29 -4.56
CA GLU A 170 9.54 4.84 -4.55
C GLU A 170 8.48 3.82 -4.14
N GLU A 171 8.59 2.56 -4.57
CA GLU A 171 7.62 1.52 -4.19
C GLU A 171 7.77 1.16 -2.71
N MET A 172 9.02 1.08 -2.22
CA MET A 172 9.29 0.91 -0.79
C MET A 172 8.74 2.07 0.03
N LEU A 173 8.93 3.31 -0.46
CA LEU A 173 8.39 4.52 0.15
C LEU A 173 6.88 4.56 0.13
N ASN A 174 6.19 3.89 -0.78
CA ASN A 174 4.73 3.92 -0.92
C ASN A 174 4.03 2.66 -0.42
N TYR A 175 4.77 1.66 0.04
CA TYR A 175 4.22 0.42 0.59
C TYR A 175 3.42 0.60 1.88
N PHE A 176 3.79 1.57 2.73
CA PHE A 176 3.13 1.77 4.04
C PHE A 176 1.88 2.64 3.91
N PRO A 177 0.82 2.35 4.69
CA PRO A 177 -0.41 3.15 4.72
C PRO A 177 -0.16 4.64 4.98
N ALA A 178 -1.12 5.48 4.57
CA ALA A 178 -1.12 6.90 4.91
C ALA A 178 -0.99 7.09 6.44
N PRO A 179 -0.23 8.09 6.91
CA PRO A 179 -0.16 8.38 8.33
C PRO A 179 -1.57 8.71 8.83
N GLN A 180 -1.98 8.06 9.91
CA GLN A 180 -3.21 8.44 10.60
C GLN A 180 -3.10 9.92 10.99
N PRO A 181 -4.19 10.70 10.93
CA PRO A 181 -4.20 12.06 11.42
C PRO A 181 -4.01 12.03 12.94
N VAL A 182 -2.77 11.95 13.38
CA VAL A 182 -2.38 12.20 14.77
C VAL A 182 -2.60 13.69 14.98
N ALA A 183 -3.12 14.07 16.15
CA ALA A 183 -3.21 15.46 16.57
C ALA A 183 -1.77 16.00 16.76
N ASP A 184 -1.09 16.30 15.66
CA ASP A 184 0.28 16.76 15.66
C ASP A 184 0.32 18.16 16.27
N LYS A 185 1.32 18.39 17.12
CA LYS A 185 1.46 19.63 17.90
C LYS A 185 1.94 20.82 17.06
N GLN A 186 2.06 20.67 15.73
CA GLN A 186 2.50 21.71 14.81
C GLN A 186 1.52 21.88 13.63
N ASP A 187 1.29 23.14 13.27
CA ASP A 187 0.36 23.63 12.24
C ASP A 187 0.85 23.35 10.79
N ASN A 188 1.98 22.65 10.63
CA ASN A 188 2.60 22.25 9.35
C ASN A 188 1.99 20.96 8.75
N THR A 189 0.97 20.38 9.40
CA THR A 189 0.33 19.11 8.99
C THR A 189 -0.97 19.29 8.21
N LYS A 190 -1.40 20.54 7.97
CA LYS A 190 -2.61 20.85 7.21
C LYS A 190 -2.35 20.76 5.70
N PRO A 191 -3.28 20.17 4.92
CA PRO A 191 -3.20 20.22 3.46
C PRO A 191 -3.04 21.65 2.95
N ILE A 192 -2.21 21.84 1.93
CA ILE A 192 -2.11 23.12 1.24
C ILE A 192 -3.46 23.37 0.55
N ALA A 193 -4.04 24.55 0.79
CA ALA A 193 -5.30 24.92 0.17
C ALA A 193 -5.13 25.04 -1.35
N ALA A 194 -5.89 24.26 -2.10
CA ALA A 194 -5.97 24.38 -3.55
C ALA A 194 -6.80 25.60 -3.95
N CYS A 195 -6.43 26.27 -5.04
CA CYS A 195 -7.23 27.33 -5.63
C CYS A 195 -8.52 26.82 -6.31
N ILE A 196 -8.62 25.50 -6.53
CA ILE A 196 -9.74 24.84 -7.20
C ILE A 196 -10.16 23.56 -6.44
N PRO A 197 -11.43 23.13 -6.53
CA PRO A 197 -11.84 21.80 -6.06
C PRO A 197 -11.07 20.69 -6.78
N MET A 198 -10.48 19.77 -6.02
CA MET A 198 -9.64 18.70 -6.56
C MET A 198 -9.84 17.38 -5.80
N PRO A 199 -9.54 16.22 -6.44
CA PRO A 199 -9.70 14.91 -5.82
C PRO A 199 -8.53 14.54 -4.90
N PHE A 200 -7.54 15.42 -4.71
CA PHE A 200 -6.39 15.16 -3.85
C PHE A 200 -6.23 16.19 -2.74
N ALA A 201 -5.56 15.79 -1.66
CA ALA A 201 -4.96 16.66 -0.68
C ALA A 201 -3.44 16.60 -0.82
N VAL A 202 -2.78 17.76 -0.85
CA VAL A 202 -1.31 17.84 -0.95
C VAL A 202 -0.75 18.37 0.36
N LYS A 203 0.30 17.71 0.86
CA LYS A 203 1.06 18.13 2.04
C LYS A 203 2.55 18.10 1.71
N TYR A 204 3.34 18.91 2.39
CA TYR A 204 4.78 18.78 2.35
C TYR A 204 5.40 19.04 3.71
N GLU A 205 6.60 18.52 3.88
CA GLU A 205 7.40 18.72 5.07
C GLU A 205 8.88 18.84 4.67
N LEU A 206 9.62 19.67 5.42
CA LEU A 206 11.04 19.94 5.22
C LEU A 206 11.81 19.62 6.49
N ALA A 207 12.90 18.88 6.37
CA ALA A 207 13.88 18.73 7.46
C ALA A 207 15.27 18.41 6.89
N PRO A 208 16.36 18.65 7.64
CA PRO A 208 17.70 18.21 7.23
C PRO A 208 17.74 16.72 6.91
N SER A 209 18.51 16.35 5.88
CA SER A 209 18.74 14.94 5.57
C SER A 209 19.51 14.26 6.70
N PRO A 210 19.08 13.08 7.17
CA PRO A 210 19.74 12.40 8.27
C PRO A 210 21.07 11.73 7.87
N TRP A 211 21.30 11.49 6.57
CA TRP A 211 22.56 10.96 6.04
C TRP A 211 23.50 12.04 5.50
N ASN A 212 23.02 13.27 5.28
CA ASN A 212 23.87 14.36 4.78
C ASN A 212 23.47 15.73 5.36
N ALA A 213 24.30 16.26 6.27
CA ALA A 213 24.04 17.54 6.94
C ALA A 213 24.08 18.77 6.00
N GLN A 214 24.61 18.64 4.79
CA GLN A 214 24.60 19.68 3.76
C GLN A 214 23.37 19.63 2.86
N ARG A 215 22.39 18.79 3.20
CA ARG A 215 21.19 18.58 2.39
C ARG A 215 19.93 18.68 3.23
N THR A 216 18.86 19.07 2.58
CA THR A 216 17.51 19.12 3.15
C THR A 216 16.61 18.17 2.38
N LEU A 217 15.83 17.35 3.08
CA LEU A 217 14.80 16.54 2.47
C LEU A 217 13.49 17.33 2.39
N LEU A 218 12.90 17.36 1.20
CA LEU A 218 11.53 17.77 0.95
C LEU A 218 10.69 16.51 0.75
N LYS A 219 9.78 16.24 1.68
CA LYS A 219 8.74 15.23 1.54
C LYS A 219 7.48 15.88 0.98
N VAL A 220 6.86 15.29 -0.02
CA VAL A 220 5.54 15.70 -0.52
C VAL A 220 4.62 14.50 -0.48
N ASP A 221 3.46 14.64 0.14
CA ASP A 221 2.39 13.65 0.14
C ASP A 221 1.22 14.13 -0.71
N VAL A 222 0.71 13.23 -1.55
CA VAL A 222 -0.50 13.41 -2.34
C VAL A 222 -1.48 12.31 -1.93
N GLN A 223 -2.59 12.71 -1.31
CA GLN A 223 -3.63 11.81 -0.83
C GLN A 223 -4.88 11.95 -1.68
N ALA A 224 -5.27 10.89 -2.39
CA ALA A 224 -6.56 10.83 -3.07
C ALA A 224 -7.71 10.77 -2.07
N ARG A 225 -8.85 11.38 -2.42
CA ARG A 225 -10.10 11.22 -1.66
C ARG A 225 -10.46 9.75 -1.59
N ASP A 226 -10.83 9.32 -0.39
CA ASP A 226 -11.29 7.96 -0.14
C ASP A 226 -12.78 7.82 -0.50
N MET A 227 -13.18 6.60 -0.87
CA MET A 227 -14.58 6.22 -1.11
C MET A 227 -14.95 5.13 -0.14
N GLN A 228 -16.12 5.26 0.51
CA GLN A 228 -16.61 4.16 1.35
C GLN A 228 -16.91 2.95 0.46
N VAL A 229 -16.62 1.75 0.95
CA VAL A 229 -16.83 0.48 0.21
C VAL A 229 -18.25 0.35 -0.33
N ARG A 230 -19.25 0.86 0.40
CA ARG A 230 -20.67 0.87 -0.02
C ARG A 230 -20.95 1.75 -1.24
N ASP A 231 -20.10 2.74 -1.50
CA ASP A 231 -20.23 3.70 -2.60
C ASP A 231 -19.41 3.29 -3.84
N LEU A 232 -18.64 2.18 -3.76
CA LEU A 232 -17.89 1.68 -4.91
C LEU A 232 -18.86 1.17 -5.98
N PRO A 233 -18.64 1.48 -7.27
CA PRO A 233 -19.43 0.92 -8.36
C PRO A 233 -19.30 -0.61 -8.43
N PRO A 234 -20.26 -1.32 -9.07
CA PRO A 234 -20.17 -2.76 -9.26
C PRO A 234 -18.92 -3.15 -10.05
N ALA A 235 -18.29 -4.26 -9.70
CA ALA A 235 -17.06 -4.74 -10.34
C ALA A 235 -17.29 -6.05 -11.11
N ASN A 236 -16.73 -6.15 -12.31
CA ASN A 236 -16.53 -7.40 -13.05
C ASN A 236 -15.04 -7.74 -13.00
N LEU A 237 -14.71 -8.74 -12.19
CA LEU A 237 -13.35 -9.19 -11.93
C LEU A 237 -13.10 -10.53 -12.64
N VAL A 238 -12.15 -10.54 -13.57
CA VAL A 238 -11.72 -11.77 -14.25
C VAL A 238 -10.33 -12.14 -13.74
N PHE A 239 -10.23 -13.24 -13.01
CA PHE A 239 -8.95 -13.79 -12.58
C PHE A 239 -8.41 -14.70 -13.68
N LEU A 240 -7.28 -14.30 -14.27
CA LEU A 240 -6.53 -15.11 -15.20
C LEU A 240 -5.39 -15.77 -14.44
N ILE A 241 -5.54 -17.05 -14.12
CA ILE A 241 -4.65 -17.77 -13.21
C ILE A 241 -3.77 -18.75 -13.99
N ASP A 242 -2.46 -18.60 -13.82
CA ASP A 242 -1.49 -19.59 -14.24
C ASP A 242 -1.65 -20.88 -13.43
N THR A 243 -1.82 -21.98 -14.14
CA THR A 243 -1.95 -23.33 -13.57
C THR A 243 -0.91 -24.27 -14.17
N SER A 244 0.20 -23.74 -14.70
CA SER A 244 1.32 -24.54 -15.18
C SER A 244 1.98 -25.33 -14.04
N GLY A 245 2.75 -26.36 -14.37
CA GLY A 245 3.41 -27.21 -13.37
C GLY A 245 4.34 -26.45 -12.41
N SER A 246 4.91 -25.31 -12.83
CA SER A 246 5.75 -24.47 -11.97
C SER A 246 4.95 -23.79 -10.86
N MET A 247 3.63 -23.70 -10.96
CA MET A 247 2.76 -23.11 -9.94
C MET A 247 2.44 -24.06 -8.76
N GLN A 248 2.92 -25.32 -8.80
CA GLN A 248 2.68 -26.34 -7.77
C GLN A 248 3.23 -26.03 -6.36
N PRO A 249 4.41 -25.39 -6.19
CA PRO A 249 4.97 -25.06 -4.88
C PRO A 249 4.03 -24.21 -4.00
N ALA A 250 4.19 -24.32 -2.68
CA ALA A 250 3.27 -23.74 -1.69
C ALA A 250 3.17 -22.21 -1.76
N GLU A 251 4.25 -21.55 -2.16
CA GLU A 251 4.38 -20.11 -2.32
C GLU A 251 3.82 -19.56 -3.65
N ARG A 252 3.12 -20.40 -4.45
CA ARG A 252 2.51 -20.04 -5.75
C ARG A 252 1.01 -20.30 -5.79
N LEU A 253 0.50 -21.26 -6.57
CA LEU A 253 -0.95 -21.50 -6.70
C LEU A 253 -1.64 -21.76 -5.34
N PRO A 254 -1.10 -22.56 -4.40
CA PRO A 254 -1.70 -22.75 -3.09
C PRO A 254 -1.83 -21.45 -2.28
N LEU A 255 -0.84 -20.56 -2.38
CA LEU A 255 -0.89 -19.23 -1.77
C LEU A 255 -1.99 -18.37 -2.41
N ILE A 256 -2.09 -18.39 -3.74
CA ILE A 256 -3.13 -17.68 -4.49
C ILE A 256 -4.53 -18.21 -4.16
N GLN A 257 -4.73 -19.53 -4.11
CA GLN A 257 -6.00 -20.13 -3.70
C GLN A 257 -6.41 -19.65 -2.30
N SER A 258 -5.46 -19.62 -1.36
CA SER A 258 -5.70 -19.12 0.00
C SER A 258 -6.07 -17.64 0.00
N ALA A 259 -5.37 -16.82 -0.79
CA ALA A 259 -5.64 -15.40 -0.94
C ALA A 259 -7.02 -15.11 -1.56
N LEU A 260 -7.38 -15.80 -2.64
CA LEU A 260 -8.67 -15.65 -3.30
C LEU A 260 -9.82 -16.04 -2.37
N LYS A 261 -9.66 -17.10 -1.57
CA LYS A 261 -10.67 -17.49 -0.57
C LYS A 261 -10.91 -16.41 0.50
N LEU A 262 -9.88 -15.63 0.85
CA LEU A 262 -10.05 -14.47 1.73
C LEU A 262 -10.86 -13.38 1.03
N LEU A 263 -10.50 -13.06 -0.22
CA LEU A 263 -11.18 -12.07 -1.04
C LEU A 263 -12.68 -12.38 -1.22
N VAL A 264 -13.05 -13.65 -1.41
CA VAL A 264 -14.45 -14.06 -1.61
C VAL A 264 -15.38 -13.57 -0.50
N ASN A 265 -14.88 -13.37 0.73
CA ASN A 265 -15.71 -12.90 1.85
C ASN A 265 -16.00 -11.39 1.78
N ASP A 266 -15.23 -10.63 1.00
CA ASP A 266 -15.37 -9.18 0.85
C ASP A 266 -16.10 -8.80 -0.47
N LEU A 267 -16.36 -9.77 -1.37
CA LEU A 267 -17.13 -9.54 -2.59
C LEU A 267 -18.61 -9.24 -2.30
N ARG A 268 -19.19 -8.29 -3.04
CA ARG A 268 -20.60 -7.90 -2.88
C ARG A 268 -21.49 -8.65 -3.87
N ALA A 269 -22.79 -8.69 -3.58
CA ALA A 269 -23.77 -9.34 -4.46
C ALA A 269 -23.87 -8.72 -5.86
N GLN A 270 -23.48 -7.45 -6.01
CA GLN A 270 -23.45 -6.73 -7.28
C GLN A 270 -22.14 -6.93 -8.06
N ASP A 271 -21.10 -7.47 -7.42
CA ASP A 271 -19.83 -7.77 -8.07
C ASP A 271 -19.91 -9.14 -8.73
N ASN A 272 -19.20 -9.32 -9.85
CA ASN A 272 -19.07 -10.57 -10.57
C ASN A 272 -17.62 -11.02 -10.57
N ILE A 273 -17.42 -12.32 -10.37
CA ILE A 273 -16.11 -12.96 -10.48
C ILE A 273 -16.16 -14.03 -11.57
N THR A 274 -15.13 -14.06 -12.41
CA THR A 274 -14.87 -15.11 -13.40
C THR A 274 -13.46 -15.65 -13.16
N ILE A 275 -13.26 -16.95 -13.26
CA ILE A 275 -11.93 -17.57 -13.17
C ILE A 275 -11.63 -18.24 -14.51
N VAL A 276 -10.56 -17.76 -15.14
CA VAL A 276 -9.96 -18.33 -16.34
C VAL A 276 -8.60 -18.89 -15.96
N THR A 277 -8.33 -20.13 -16.32
CA THR A 277 -7.03 -20.76 -16.10
C THR A 277 -6.30 -20.92 -17.42
N TYR A 278 -4.97 -20.86 -17.35
CA TYR A 278 -4.12 -21.23 -18.47
C TYR A 278 -2.94 -22.09 -18.02
N ALA A 279 -2.57 -23.03 -18.88
CA ALA A 279 -1.40 -23.88 -18.81
C ALA A 279 -1.14 -24.37 -20.24
N GLY A 280 -1.09 -25.68 -20.49
CA GLY A 280 -1.00 -26.25 -21.84
C GLY A 280 -2.25 -26.02 -22.70
N GLY A 281 -3.32 -25.52 -22.08
CA GLY A 281 -4.56 -25.06 -22.71
C GLY A 281 -5.25 -24.01 -21.84
N THR A 282 -6.43 -23.56 -22.25
CA THR A 282 -7.20 -22.52 -21.55
C THR A 282 -8.56 -23.03 -21.14
N HIS A 283 -9.02 -22.69 -19.93
CA HIS A 283 -10.31 -23.13 -19.44
C HIS A 283 -11.02 -22.02 -18.65
N VAL A 284 -12.35 -21.95 -18.76
CA VAL A 284 -13.17 -21.10 -17.89
C VAL A 284 -13.57 -21.96 -16.68
N ALA A 285 -12.75 -21.95 -15.63
CA ALA A 285 -12.98 -22.72 -14.41
C ALA A 285 -14.20 -22.23 -13.62
N LEU A 286 -14.53 -20.94 -13.74
CA LEU A 286 -15.74 -20.36 -13.18
C LEU A 286 -16.26 -19.31 -14.16
N ALA A 287 -17.46 -19.53 -14.72
CA ALA A 287 -18.15 -18.51 -15.49
C ALA A 287 -18.59 -17.33 -14.59
N SER A 288 -18.91 -16.19 -15.19
CA SER A 288 -19.32 -14.97 -14.46
C SER A 288 -20.37 -15.29 -13.38
N THR A 289 -19.95 -15.16 -12.12
CA THR A 289 -20.71 -15.57 -10.94
C THR A 289 -20.80 -14.41 -9.96
N ALA A 290 -21.99 -14.15 -9.44
CA ALA A 290 -22.20 -13.09 -8.44
C ALA A 290 -21.37 -13.34 -7.18
N GLY A 291 -20.75 -12.28 -6.62
CA GLY A 291 -19.79 -12.36 -5.53
C GLY A 291 -20.33 -12.94 -4.22
N ASN A 292 -21.65 -12.88 -4.02
CA ASN A 292 -22.32 -13.49 -2.87
C ASN A 292 -22.54 -15.01 -3.00
N ASN A 293 -22.29 -15.62 -4.16
CA ASN A 293 -22.30 -17.08 -4.33
C ASN A 293 -20.97 -17.70 -3.87
N THR A 294 -20.64 -17.44 -2.61
CA THR A 294 -19.33 -17.78 -2.03
C THR A 294 -19.03 -19.27 -2.09
N THR A 295 -20.04 -20.14 -2.01
CA THR A 295 -19.88 -21.60 -2.10
C THR A 295 -19.38 -22.02 -3.47
N ALA A 296 -20.02 -21.54 -4.56
CA ALA A 296 -19.60 -21.90 -5.92
C ALA A 296 -18.19 -21.37 -6.23
N ILE A 297 -17.89 -20.14 -5.79
CA ILE A 297 -16.59 -19.51 -6.02
C ILE A 297 -15.48 -20.26 -5.27
N LYS A 298 -15.69 -20.58 -3.98
CA LYS A 298 -14.72 -21.34 -3.18
C LYS A 298 -14.47 -22.73 -3.76
N ALA A 299 -15.53 -23.42 -4.18
CA ALA A 299 -15.41 -24.73 -4.82
C ALA A 299 -14.61 -24.67 -6.13
N ALA A 300 -14.80 -23.63 -6.96
CA ALA A 300 -14.01 -23.45 -8.17
C ALA A 300 -12.53 -23.18 -7.85
N ILE A 301 -12.23 -22.39 -6.80
CA ILE A 301 -10.86 -22.14 -6.34
C ILE A 301 -10.22 -23.44 -5.81
N ASP A 302 -10.95 -24.24 -5.04
CA ASP A 302 -10.49 -25.52 -4.48
C ASP A 302 -10.10 -26.53 -5.57
N ASN A 303 -10.76 -26.48 -6.72
CA ASN A 303 -10.52 -27.39 -7.85
C ASN A 303 -9.42 -26.89 -8.82
N LEU A 304 -8.71 -25.81 -8.49
CA LEU A 304 -7.55 -25.37 -9.28
C LEU A 304 -6.36 -26.28 -9.00
N ASP A 305 -5.82 -26.89 -10.04
CA ASP A 305 -4.66 -27.78 -9.98
C ASP A 305 -3.58 -27.31 -10.95
N ALA A 306 -2.32 -27.35 -10.50
CA ALA A 306 -1.15 -26.99 -11.28
C ALA A 306 -0.63 -28.18 -12.11
N TYR A 307 -0.66 -28.09 -13.45
CA TYR A 307 -0.12 -29.08 -14.36
C TYR A 307 0.18 -28.52 -15.76
N GLY A 308 1.08 -29.18 -16.49
CA GLY A 308 1.34 -28.90 -17.91
C GLY A 308 2.29 -27.73 -18.17
N SER A 309 2.49 -27.42 -19.47
CA SER A 309 3.30 -26.29 -19.96
C SER A 309 2.53 -24.97 -19.87
N THR A 310 3.09 -23.87 -20.39
CA THR A 310 2.47 -22.54 -20.35
C THR A 310 2.01 -22.08 -21.74
N GLY A 311 0.81 -21.52 -21.84
CA GLY A 311 0.16 -21.06 -23.08
C GLY A 311 -0.62 -19.76 -22.87
N GLY A 312 0.06 -18.73 -22.33
CA GLY A 312 -0.64 -17.59 -21.75
C GLY A 312 -1.33 -16.64 -22.75
N GLU A 313 -1.00 -16.62 -24.06
CA GLU A 313 -1.65 -15.69 -25.00
C GLU A 313 -3.13 -16.04 -25.15
N ALA A 314 -3.41 -17.32 -25.41
CA ALA A 314 -4.76 -17.82 -25.51
C ALA A 314 -5.53 -17.54 -24.21
N GLY A 315 -4.85 -17.69 -23.07
CA GLY A 315 -5.41 -17.38 -21.75
C GLY A 315 -5.82 -15.91 -21.63
N LEU A 316 -4.92 -15.00 -22.04
CA LEU A 316 -5.18 -13.57 -22.03
C LEU A 316 -6.34 -13.18 -22.95
N ARG A 317 -6.39 -13.73 -24.18
CA ARG A 317 -7.51 -13.50 -25.11
C ARG A 317 -8.83 -14.01 -24.54
N LEU A 318 -8.84 -15.20 -23.95
CA LEU A 318 -10.04 -15.76 -23.32
C LEU A 318 -10.48 -14.93 -22.11
N ALA A 319 -9.55 -14.43 -21.30
CA ALA A 319 -9.86 -13.55 -20.18
C ALA A 319 -10.53 -12.24 -20.65
N TYR A 320 -10.02 -11.62 -21.72
CA TYR A 320 -10.66 -10.45 -22.32
C TYR A 320 -12.04 -10.77 -22.89
N GLU A 321 -12.21 -11.91 -23.56
CA GLU A 321 -13.53 -12.35 -24.04
C GLU A 321 -14.54 -12.50 -22.88
N GLN A 322 -14.12 -13.09 -21.76
CA GLN A 322 -14.99 -13.19 -20.58
C GLN A 322 -15.25 -11.83 -19.93
N ALA A 323 -14.25 -10.95 -19.87
CA ALA A 323 -14.38 -9.60 -19.35
C ALA A 323 -15.39 -8.78 -20.18
N GLU A 324 -15.36 -8.91 -21.51
CA GLU A 324 -16.33 -8.29 -22.41
C GLU A 324 -17.74 -8.85 -22.21
N LYS A 325 -17.90 -10.18 -22.08
CA LYS A 325 -19.21 -10.81 -21.82
C LYS A 325 -19.83 -10.34 -20.51
N GLY A 326 -19.02 -10.17 -19.47
CA GLY A 326 -19.43 -9.69 -18.16
C GLY A 326 -19.42 -8.17 -18.00
N PHE A 327 -19.18 -7.40 -19.08
CA PHE A 327 -18.85 -5.98 -18.97
C PHE A 327 -19.96 -5.16 -18.29
N ILE A 328 -19.57 -4.38 -17.28
CA ILE A 328 -20.46 -3.50 -16.53
C ILE A 328 -20.20 -2.06 -16.98
N LYS A 329 -21.17 -1.47 -17.68
CA LYS A 329 -21.10 -0.05 -18.07
C LYS A 329 -21.12 0.85 -16.83
N GLY A 330 -20.11 1.71 -16.70
CA GLY A 330 -19.94 2.57 -15.52
C GLY A 330 -19.49 1.81 -14.26
N GLY A 331 -19.25 0.51 -14.37
CA GLY A 331 -18.63 -0.33 -13.35
C GLY A 331 -17.13 -0.44 -13.54
N VAL A 332 -16.50 -1.19 -12.64
CA VAL A 332 -15.09 -1.56 -12.78
C VAL A 332 -14.99 -2.83 -13.60
N ASN A 333 -14.17 -2.85 -14.65
CA ASN A 333 -13.93 -4.03 -15.46
C ASN A 333 -12.43 -4.30 -15.46
N ARG A 334 -12.01 -5.38 -14.78
CA ARG A 334 -10.60 -5.64 -14.53
C ARG A 334 -10.25 -7.11 -14.67
N ILE A 335 -9.16 -7.37 -15.36
CA ILE A 335 -8.45 -8.64 -15.35
C ILE A 335 -7.35 -8.58 -14.27
N LEU A 336 -7.27 -9.61 -13.44
CA LEU A 336 -6.15 -9.85 -12.54
C LEU A 336 -5.40 -11.07 -13.05
N LEU A 337 -4.24 -10.84 -13.68
CA LEU A 337 -3.34 -11.90 -14.11
C LEU A 337 -2.48 -12.35 -12.94
N THR A 338 -2.49 -13.64 -12.63
CA THR A 338 -1.68 -14.23 -11.57
C THR A 338 -0.71 -15.27 -12.15
N THR A 339 0.59 -15.08 -11.97
CA THR A 339 1.64 -15.92 -12.57
C THR A 339 2.93 -15.91 -11.74
N ASP A 340 3.78 -16.92 -11.92
CA ASP A 340 5.14 -16.95 -11.36
C ASP A 340 6.19 -16.28 -12.25
N GLY A 341 5.75 -15.65 -13.34
CA GLY A 341 6.60 -14.90 -14.27
C GLY A 341 6.96 -15.67 -15.53
N ASP A 342 6.56 -16.94 -15.67
CA ASP A 342 6.70 -17.66 -16.93
C ASP A 342 5.58 -17.31 -17.91
N PHE A 343 5.60 -16.07 -18.42
CA PHE A 343 4.73 -15.64 -19.50
C PHE A 343 5.26 -16.18 -20.85
N ASN A 344 5.40 -17.50 -20.95
CA ASN A 344 5.67 -18.20 -22.20
C ASN A 344 4.37 -18.19 -23.03
N LEU A 345 4.21 -17.14 -23.83
CA LEU A 345 2.96 -16.85 -24.52
C LEU A 345 2.82 -17.49 -25.89
N GLY A 346 3.83 -18.17 -26.40
CA GLY A 346 3.82 -18.63 -27.80
C GLY A 346 3.87 -17.51 -28.84
N ILE A 347 3.69 -16.24 -28.45
CA ILE A 347 3.97 -15.06 -29.27
C ILE A 347 5.46 -14.79 -29.27
N THR A 348 6.01 -14.56 -30.46
CA THR A 348 7.44 -14.31 -30.66
C THR A 348 7.87 -12.87 -30.31
N ASP A 349 6.91 -11.93 -30.17
CA ASP A 349 7.16 -10.51 -29.87
C ASP A 349 6.27 -9.96 -28.72
N PRO A 350 6.86 -9.54 -27.58
CA PRO A 350 6.16 -8.85 -26.48
C PRO A 350 5.25 -7.68 -26.91
N LYS A 351 5.55 -7.01 -28.02
CA LYS A 351 4.77 -5.87 -28.52
C LYS A 351 3.34 -6.22 -28.92
N ASP A 352 3.08 -7.44 -29.35
CA ASP A 352 1.73 -7.86 -29.75
C ASP A 352 0.80 -7.96 -28.52
N ILE A 353 1.33 -8.37 -27.38
CA ILE A 353 0.59 -8.37 -26.10
C ILE A 353 0.31 -6.95 -25.67
N GLU A 354 1.30 -6.06 -25.73
CA GLU A 354 1.12 -4.66 -25.40
C GLU A 354 0.04 -4.02 -26.29
N ALA A 355 0.05 -4.31 -27.59
CA ALA A 355 -0.96 -3.82 -28.52
C ALA A 355 -2.36 -4.37 -28.19
N LEU A 356 -2.48 -5.65 -27.83
CA LEU A 356 -3.74 -6.24 -27.38
C LEU A 356 -4.24 -5.54 -26.11
N VAL A 357 -3.41 -5.49 -25.06
CA VAL A 357 -3.76 -4.91 -23.77
C VAL A 357 -4.17 -3.45 -23.91
N LYS A 358 -3.42 -2.67 -24.71
CA LYS A 358 -3.74 -1.27 -24.99
C LYS A 358 -5.11 -1.13 -25.67
N LYS A 359 -5.41 -1.97 -26.67
CA LYS A 359 -6.70 -1.96 -27.37
C LYS A 359 -7.86 -2.30 -26.43
N GLU A 360 -7.69 -3.29 -25.55
CA GLU A 360 -8.73 -3.70 -24.62
C GLU A 360 -8.94 -2.68 -23.49
N ARG A 361 -7.86 -2.03 -23.06
CA ARG A 361 -7.91 -0.88 -22.15
C ARG A 361 -8.76 0.26 -22.71
N GLU A 362 -8.67 0.55 -24.01
CA GLU A 362 -9.49 1.57 -24.67
C GLU A 362 -11.00 1.25 -24.64
N LYS A 363 -11.37 -0.02 -24.47
CA LYS A 363 -12.77 -0.45 -24.22
C LYS A 363 -13.19 -0.31 -22.75
N GLY A 364 -12.29 0.09 -21.87
CA GLY A 364 -12.51 0.20 -20.44
C GLY A 364 -12.24 -1.07 -19.64
N ILE A 365 -11.55 -2.06 -20.22
CA ILE A 365 -11.13 -3.29 -19.53
C ILE A 365 -9.65 -3.17 -19.18
N THR A 366 -9.37 -2.97 -17.89
CA THR A 366 -8.01 -2.77 -17.38
C THR A 366 -7.38 -4.08 -16.92
N LEU A 367 -6.04 -4.11 -16.81
CA LEU A 367 -5.30 -5.32 -16.42
C LEU A 367 -4.27 -5.02 -15.35
N SER A 368 -4.37 -5.72 -14.22
CA SER A 368 -3.36 -5.76 -13.15
C SER A 368 -2.67 -7.12 -13.12
N THR A 369 -1.44 -7.17 -12.60
CA THR A 369 -0.65 -8.39 -12.49
C THR A 369 -0.25 -8.68 -11.04
N LEU A 370 -0.39 -9.94 -10.64
CA LEU A 370 -0.03 -10.49 -9.33
C LEU A 370 1.07 -11.53 -9.52
N GLY A 371 2.30 -11.17 -9.16
CA GLY A 371 3.45 -12.06 -9.24
C GLY A 371 3.59 -12.94 -7.98
N VAL A 372 3.97 -14.20 -8.16
CA VAL A 372 4.32 -15.15 -7.07
C VAL A 372 5.60 -15.93 -7.39
N GLY A 373 6.09 -16.75 -6.45
CA GLY A 373 7.22 -17.64 -6.69
C GLY A 373 8.60 -16.97 -6.69
N ASP A 374 9.65 -17.76 -6.80
CA ASP A 374 11.02 -17.39 -6.43
C ASP A 374 12.07 -17.59 -7.53
N ASP A 375 11.89 -18.54 -8.46
CA ASP A 375 12.95 -19.03 -9.34
C ASP A 375 12.67 -18.99 -10.86
N ASN A 376 11.79 -18.14 -11.37
CA ASN A 376 11.74 -17.78 -12.81
C ASN A 376 11.03 -16.45 -13.08
N PHE A 377 11.26 -15.49 -12.18
CA PHE A 377 10.41 -14.34 -12.03
C PHE A 377 10.69 -13.24 -13.09
N ASN A 378 9.86 -13.14 -14.12
CA ASN A 378 9.94 -12.05 -15.11
C ASN A 378 9.13 -10.81 -14.67
N GLU A 379 9.64 -10.11 -13.67
CA GLU A 379 9.01 -8.90 -13.14
C GLU A 379 8.81 -7.83 -14.22
N ALA A 380 9.84 -7.60 -15.03
CA ALA A 380 9.84 -6.55 -16.05
C ALA A 380 8.65 -6.69 -17.01
N MET A 381 8.30 -7.91 -17.42
CA MET A 381 7.14 -8.14 -18.29
C MET A 381 5.81 -7.87 -17.55
N MET A 382 5.67 -8.35 -16.32
CA MET A 382 4.44 -8.14 -15.54
C MET A 382 4.17 -6.66 -15.28
N VAL A 383 5.20 -5.93 -14.83
CA VAL A 383 5.14 -4.47 -14.66
C VAL A 383 4.72 -3.79 -15.96
N ARG A 384 5.35 -4.17 -17.08
CA ARG A 384 5.08 -3.56 -18.38
C ARG A 384 3.64 -3.79 -18.87
N ILE A 385 3.11 -5.01 -18.76
CA ILE A 385 1.73 -5.30 -19.17
C ILE A 385 0.73 -4.59 -18.23
N ALA A 386 0.98 -4.56 -16.92
CA ALA A 386 0.14 -3.82 -15.97
C ALA A 386 0.10 -2.31 -16.29
N ASP A 387 1.27 -1.72 -16.56
CA ASP A 387 1.40 -0.32 -16.96
C ASP A 387 0.62 -0.03 -18.25
N VAL A 388 0.76 -0.88 -19.27
CA VAL A 388 0.02 -0.75 -20.54
C VAL A 388 -1.49 -0.95 -20.34
N GLY A 389 -1.89 -1.74 -19.33
CA GLY A 389 -3.27 -2.05 -18.99
C GLY A 389 -3.98 -1.05 -18.08
N ASN A 390 -3.32 0.05 -17.67
CA ASN A 390 -3.76 0.95 -16.59
C ASN A 390 -4.18 0.19 -15.32
N GLY A 391 -3.45 -0.88 -15.00
CA GLY A 391 -3.55 -1.55 -13.72
C GLY A 391 -2.31 -1.33 -12.88
N ASN A 392 -2.11 -2.21 -11.92
CA ASN A 392 -1.00 -2.16 -11.00
C ASN A 392 -0.31 -3.52 -10.95
N TYR A 393 0.98 -3.49 -10.64
CA TYR A 393 1.75 -4.68 -10.35
C TYR A 393 1.93 -4.85 -8.84
N SER A 394 1.66 -6.07 -8.37
CA SER A 394 1.92 -6.47 -6.98
C SER A 394 2.65 -7.80 -6.95
N TYR A 395 3.52 -7.97 -5.96
CA TYR A 395 4.20 -9.22 -5.68
C TYR A 395 3.66 -9.81 -4.38
N ILE A 396 3.28 -11.09 -4.40
CA ILE A 396 2.70 -11.79 -3.26
C ILE A 396 3.72 -12.81 -2.75
N ASP A 397 4.37 -12.50 -1.64
CA ASP A 397 5.36 -13.36 -0.97
C ASP A 397 4.79 -14.14 0.23
N SER A 398 3.57 -13.79 0.66
CA SER A 398 2.95 -14.29 1.89
C SER A 398 1.44 -14.11 1.86
N LEU A 399 0.72 -14.85 2.70
CA LEU A 399 -0.74 -14.72 2.81
C LEU A 399 -1.15 -13.35 3.34
N SER A 400 -0.35 -12.76 4.24
CA SER A 400 -0.54 -11.39 4.72
C SER A 400 -0.41 -10.35 3.61
N GLU A 401 0.55 -10.52 2.70
CA GLU A 401 0.67 -9.64 1.54
C GLU A 401 -0.50 -9.82 0.59
N ALA A 402 -0.87 -11.07 0.32
CA ALA A 402 -2.01 -11.37 -0.54
C ALA A 402 -3.31 -10.75 0.01
N GLN A 403 -3.50 -10.81 1.33
CA GLN A 403 -4.62 -10.17 2.00
C GLN A 403 -4.56 -8.63 1.86
N LYS A 404 -3.40 -8.00 2.11
CA LYS A 404 -3.22 -6.56 1.91
C LYS A 404 -3.55 -6.13 0.48
N VAL A 405 -2.95 -6.80 -0.51
CA VAL A 405 -3.12 -6.49 -1.94
C VAL A 405 -4.58 -6.67 -2.36
N LEU A 406 -5.20 -7.81 -2.04
CA LEU A 406 -6.55 -8.13 -2.51
C LEU A 406 -7.66 -7.43 -1.73
N LYS A 407 -7.44 -7.08 -0.45
CA LYS A 407 -8.47 -6.47 0.40
C LYS A 407 -8.32 -4.97 0.54
N ASP A 408 -7.12 -4.52 0.90
CA ASP A 408 -6.87 -3.14 1.29
C ASP A 408 -6.52 -2.30 0.05
N GLU A 409 -5.67 -2.81 -0.84
CA GLU A 409 -5.22 -2.10 -2.04
C GLU A 409 -6.13 -2.32 -3.26
N MET A 410 -6.80 -3.47 -3.37
CA MET A 410 -7.68 -3.73 -4.52
C MET A 410 -8.76 -2.66 -4.63
N HIS A 411 -9.40 -2.26 -3.52
CA HIS A 411 -10.37 -1.16 -3.55
C HIS A 411 -9.77 0.16 -4.02
N GLN A 412 -8.51 0.44 -3.64
CA GLN A 412 -7.80 1.65 -4.06
C GLN A 412 -7.39 1.64 -5.52
N THR A 413 -7.26 0.47 -6.13
CA THR A 413 -6.87 0.33 -7.54
C THR A 413 -8.07 0.13 -8.47
N LEU A 414 -9.22 -0.31 -7.95
CA LEU A 414 -10.44 -0.56 -8.74
C LEU A 414 -11.16 0.73 -9.18
N VAL A 415 -11.17 1.76 -8.33
CA VAL A 415 -11.91 3.01 -8.62
C VAL A 415 -10.94 4.15 -8.88
N THR A 416 -10.70 4.42 -10.16
CA THR A 416 -9.94 5.58 -10.61
C THR A 416 -10.65 6.88 -10.22
N VAL A 417 -9.99 7.72 -9.41
CA VAL A 417 -10.47 9.08 -9.08
C VAL A 417 -9.87 10.13 -9.99
N ALA A 418 -8.73 9.82 -10.61
CA ALA A 418 -8.03 10.69 -11.52
C ALA A 418 -7.18 9.88 -12.50
N LYS A 419 -7.26 10.24 -13.78
CA LYS A 419 -6.49 9.64 -14.86
C LYS A 419 -5.30 10.50 -15.25
N ASP A 420 -4.27 9.86 -15.81
CA ASP A 420 -3.07 10.52 -16.35
C ASP A 420 -2.48 11.55 -15.38
N VAL A 421 -2.21 11.14 -14.14
CA VAL A 421 -1.81 12.06 -13.09
C VAL A 421 -0.33 12.42 -13.20
N LYS A 422 -0.06 13.66 -13.58
CA LYS A 422 1.28 14.23 -13.75
C LYS A 422 1.61 15.19 -12.62
N SER A 423 2.84 15.14 -12.17
CA SER A 423 3.43 16.11 -11.25
C SER A 423 4.59 16.83 -11.95
N GLN A 424 4.67 18.14 -11.75
CA GLN A 424 5.82 18.96 -12.11
C GLN A 424 6.18 19.85 -10.94
N ILE A 425 7.42 19.78 -10.48
CA ILE A 425 7.93 20.62 -9.39
C ILE A 425 9.00 21.54 -9.96
N GLU A 426 8.80 22.85 -9.78
CA GLU A 426 9.74 23.90 -10.16
C GLU A 426 10.45 24.42 -8.92
N PHE A 427 11.77 24.28 -8.86
CA PHE A 427 12.58 24.77 -7.73
C PHE A 427 13.02 26.22 -7.95
N ASN A 428 12.94 27.03 -6.89
CA ASN A 428 13.36 28.43 -6.96
C ASN A 428 14.89 28.53 -6.78
N PRO A 429 15.66 29.01 -7.78
CA PRO A 429 17.12 29.14 -7.69
C PRO A 429 17.60 30.12 -6.61
N GLN A 430 16.72 30.95 -6.07
CA GLN A 430 17.04 31.83 -4.93
C GLN A 430 17.17 31.09 -3.60
N TRP A 431 16.59 29.90 -3.51
CA TRP A 431 16.61 29.09 -2.30
C TRP A 431 17.33 27.76 -2.50
N VAL A 432 17.21 27.17 -3.69
CA VAL A 432 17.74 25.84 -4.00
C VAL A 432 18.82 25.94 -5.06
N THR A 433 20.04 25.50 -4.75
CA THR A 433 21.15 25.41 -5.70
C THR A 433 21.04 24.14 -6.55
N GLU A 434 20.75 23.01 -5.91
CA GLU A 434 20.67 21.69 -6.55
C GLU A 434 19.52 20.89 -5.94
N TYR A 435 19.01 19.93 -6.71
CA TYR A 435 18.09 18.92 -6.19
C TYR A 435 18.35 17.55 -6.80
N ARG A 436 17.86 16.51 -6.13
CA ARG A 436 17.81 15.13 -6.60
C ARG A 436 16.50 14.50 -6.16
N GLN A 437 15.79 13.86 -7.08
CA GLN A 437 14.60 13.07 -6.74
C GLN A 437 15.04 11.70 -6.21
N ILE A 438 14.42 11.20 -5.15
CA ILE A 438 14.70 9.86 -4.61
C ILE A 438 13.62 8.89 -5.12
N GLY A 439 14.02 7.88 -5.90
CA GLY A 439 13.08 6.97 -6.59
C GLY A 439 12.41 7.60 -7.81
N TYR A 440 11.38 6.94 -8.34
CA TYR A 440 10.59 7.36 -9.51
C TYR A 440 11.36 7.39 -10.84
N GLU A 441 12.44 6.64 -10.97
CA GLU A 441 13.22 6.53 -12.21
C GLU A 441 12.35 6.01 -13.38
N LYS A 442 11.51 4.99 -13.13
CA LYS A 442 10.54 4.45 -14.11
C LYS A 442 9.51 5.48 -14.59
N ARG A 443 9.22 6.50 -13.76
CA ARG A 443 8.08 7.41 -13.91
C ARG A 443 8.46 8.80 -14.42
N GLN A 444 9.71 9.00 -14.86
CA GLN A 444 10.17 10.28 -15.40
C GLN A 444 9.43 10.63 -16.71
N LEU A 445 9.10 11.91 -16.87
CA LEU A 445 8.48 12.46 -18.07
C LEU A 445 9.31 13.65 -18.59
N ARG A 446 9.18 13.97 -19.88
CA ARG A 446 9.78 15.19 -20.42
C ARG A 446 8.96 16.39 -19.96
N ASP A 447 9.59 17.56 -19.80
CA ASP A 447 8.87 18.77 -19.35
C ASP A 447 7.73 19.18 -20.30
N GLU A 448 7.90 18.95 -21.61
CA GLU A 448 6.87 19.18 -22.62
C GLU A 448 5.69 18.21 -22.52
N ASP A 449 5.89 17.02 -21.95
CA ASP A 449 4.84 16.02 -21.77
C ASP A 449 3.87 16.40 -20.65
N PHE A 450 4.27 17.30 -19.75
CA PHE A 450 3.43 17.79 -18.66
C PHE A 450 2.12 18.38 -19.17
N ASN A 451 2.15 19.18 -20.24
CA ASN A 451 0.96 19.83 -20.80
C ASN A 451 0.32 19.04 -21.96
N ASN A 452 0.85 17.87 -22.29
CA ASN A 452 0.37 17.07 -23.41
C ASN A 452 -0.61 15.99 -22.93
N ASP A 453 -1.91 16.23 -23.08
CA ASP A 453 -2.97 15.27 -22.70
C ASP A 453 -2.94 13.96 -23.50
N LYS A 454 -2.09 13.82 -24.53
CA LYS A 454 -1.91 12.55 -25.25
C LYS A 454 -0.89 11.61 -24.59
N VAL A 455 -0.07 12.14 -23.68
CA VAL A 455 0.90 11.34 -22.92
C VAL A 455 0.18 10.78 -21.69
N ASP A 456 0.10 9.46 -21.65
CA ASP A 456 -0.39 8.67 -20.52
C ASP A 456 0.55 8.86 -19.31
N ALA A 457 -0.01 8.99 -18.13
CA ALA A 457 0.76 9.20 -16.90
C ALA A 457 0.22 8.41 -15.70
N GLY A 458 -0.44 7.28 -15.97
CA GLY A 458 -0.95 6.40 -14.94
C GLY A 458 -2.11 6.98 -14.15
N ASP A 459 -2.86 6.09 -13.52
CA ASP A 459 -4.12 6.42 -12.85
C ASP A 459 -3.93 6.40 -11.32
N ILE A 460 -4.62 7.29 -10.63
CA ILE A 460 -4.73 7.25 -9.17
C ILE A 460 -6.15 6.86 -8.81
N GLY A 461 -6.29 5.82 -7.99
CA GLY A 461 -7.57 5.41 -7.47
C GLY A 461 -7.86 5.90 -6.05
N ALA A 462 -9.08 5.65 -5.60
CA ALA A 462 -9.63 6.20 -4.36
C ALA A 462 -8.78 5.81 -3.15
N GLY A 463 -8.54 6.76 -2.24
CA GLY A 463 -7.78 6.51 -1.01
C GLY A 463 -6.27 6.27 -1.19
N LYS A 464 -5.76 6.17 -2.43
CA LYS A 464 -4.32 6.00 -2.70
C LYS A 464 -3.52 7.18 -2.14
N HIS A 465 -2.44 6.85 -1.45
CA HIS A 465 -1.50 7.80 -0.85
C HIS A 465 -0.14 7.68 -1.53
N VAL A 466 0.40 8.80 -1.99
CA VAL A 466 1.66 8.85 -2.71
C VAL A 466 2.63 9.80 -2.00
N THR A 467 3.76 9.27 -1.55
CA THR A 467 4.88 9.98 -0.95
C THR A 467 6.03 10.14 -1.95
N LEU A 468 6.61 11.32 -1.93
CA LEU A 468 7.71 11.78 -2.77
C LEU A 468 8.82 12.35 -1.89
N PHE A 469 10.07 12.07 -2.23
CA PHE A 469 11.22 12.72 -1.60
C PHE A 469 12.11 13.40 -2.63
N PHE A 470 12.54 14.60 -2.28
CA PHE A 470 13.64 15.31 -2.94
C PHE A 470 14.73 15.61 -1.92
N GLU A 471 15.98 15.36 -2.29
CA GLU A 471 17.14 15.89 -1.59
C GLU A 471 17.52 17.23 -2.22
N LEU A 472 17.58 18.28 -1.42
CA LEU A 472 17.84 19.65 -1.84
C LEU A 472 19.16 20.15 -1.27
N THR A 473 19.91 20.90 -2.07
CA THR A 473 20.99 21.76 -1.63
C THR A 473 20.46 23.17 -1.53
N LEU A 474 20.29 23.68 -0.32
CA LEU A 474 19.85 25.05 -0.10
C LEU A 474 21.01 26.03 -0.32
N ASN A 475 20.68 27.26 -0.74
CA ASN A 475 21.66 28.32 -0.92
C ASN A 475 22.44 28.56 0.39
N GLY A 476 23.77 28.52 0.31
CA GLY A 476 24.67 28.60 1.46
C GLY A 476 25.20 27.24 1.94
N GLN A 477 24.60 26.13 1.50
CA GLN A 477 25.17 24.78 1.69
C GLN A 477 26.18 24.45 0.58
N LYS A 478 27.05 23.47 0.83
CA LYS A 478 28.06 23.04 -0.13
C LYS A 478 27.41 22.29 -1.30
N ALA A 479 27.46 22.87 -2.49
CA ALA A 479 27.04 22.23 -3.74
C ALA A 479 27.99 21.09 -4.15
N SER A 480 27.46 20.10 -4.88
CA SER A 480 28.22 19.01 -5.47
C SER A 480 28.85 19.37 -6.80
N VAL A 481 28.21 20.28 -7.54
CA VAL A 481 28.66 20.72 -8.86
C VAL A 481 29.10 22.18 -8.77
N ASP A 482 30.30 22.47 -9.28
CA ASP A 482 30.83 23.82 -9.32
C ASP A 482 29.93 24.75 -10.14
N LYS A 483 29.94 26.04 -9.78
CA LYS A 483 29.28 27.06 -10.59
C LYS A 483 29.96 27.14 -11.96
N LEU A 484 29.16 27.17 -13.02
CA LEU A 484 29.68 27.37 -14.37
C LEU A 484 30.35 28.75 -14.48
N ARG A 485 31.62 28.76 -14.89
CA ARG A 485 32.45 29.99 -15.03
C ARG A 485 31.81 31.07 -15.91
N TYR A 486 31.07 30.68 -16.93
CA TYR A 486 30.50 31.57 -17.95
C TYR A 486 28.98 31.72 -17.85
N ALA A 487 28.32 31.01 -16.92
CA ALA A 487 26.91 31.25 -16.69
C ALA A 487 26.75 32.62 -16.06
N GLN A 488 25.92 33.47 -16.68
CA GLN A 488 25.52 34.70 -16.04
C GLN A 488 24.64 34.33 -14.85
N ASP A 489 25.03 34.75 -13.65
CA ASP A 489 24.12 34.81 -12.52
C ASP A 489 22.98 35.74 -12.95
N LYS A 490 21.88 35.16 -13.46
CA LYS A 490 20.61 35.87 -13.60
C LYS A 490 20.18 36.19 -12.18
N ALA A 491 20.71 37.29 -11.64
CA ALA A 491 20.22 37.90 -10.42
C ALA A 491 18.74 38.16 -10.69
N ALA A 492 17.90 37.29 -10.12
CA ALA A 492 16.47 37.37 -10.26
C ALA A 492 16.06 38.80 -9.90
N SER A 493 15.43 39.48 -10.86
CA SER A 493 14.68 40.71 -10.63
C SER A 493 13.95 40.60 -9.29
N LYS A 494 14.05 41.63 -8.42
CA LYS A 494 13.48 41.66 -7.05
C LYS A 494 12.21 40.80 -6.97
N PRO A 495 12.26 39.63 -6.31
CA PRO A 495 11.17 38.66 -6.39
C PRO A 495 9.98 39.19 -5.60
N THR A 496 8.79 39.16 -6.20
CA THR A 496 7.51 39.36 -5.49
C THR A 496 7.14 38.16 -4.61
N LYS A 497 7.84 37.03 -4.72
CA LYS A 497 7.55 35.74 -4.06
C LYS A 497 8.74 35.22 -3.25
N SER A 498 9.34 36.07 -2.42
CA SER A 498 10.63 35.79 -1.78
C SER A 498 10.64 34.59 -0.81
N SER A 499 9.50 34.07 -0.37
CA SER A 499 9.40 32.94 0.57
C SER A 499 9.17 31.57 -0.06
N GLU A 500 8.92 31.51 -1.38
CA GLU A 500 8.62 30.26 -2.10
C GLU A 500 9.93 29.50 -2.43
N LEU A 501 10.07 28.31 -1.86
CA LEU A 501 11.16 27.35 -2.09
C LEU A 501 10.98 26.63 -3.43
N ALA A 502 9.75 26.20 -3.72
CA ALA A 502 9.38 25.47 -4.92
C ALA A 502 7.90 25.71 -5.27
N TRP A 503 7.52 25.32 -6.48
CA TRP A 503 6.15 25.42 -7.00
C TRP A 503 5.73 24.06 -7.55
N ILE A 504 4.76 23.42 -6.91
CA ILE A 504 4.25 22.10 -7.30
C ILE A 504 3.04 22.31 -8.22
N LYS A 505 3.04 21.63 -9.36
CA LYS A 505 1.93 21.56 -10.31
C LYS A 505 1.45 20.12 -10.41
N LEU A 506 0.16 19.91 -10.19
CA LEU A 506 -0.50 18.63 -10.42
C LEU A 506 -1.49 18.77 -11.56
N ARG A 507 -1.41 17.85 -12.52
CA ARG A 507 -2.33 17.79 -13.66
C ARG A 507 -2.96 16.41 -13.74
N TRP A 508 -4.27 16.36 -13.98
CA TRP A 508 -5.00 15.10 -14.08
C TRP A 508 -6.24 15.24 -14.95
N LYS A 509 -6.75 14.13 -15.49
CA LYS A 509 -8.06 14.05 -16.14
C LYS A 509 -9.09 13.49 -15.17
N ALA A 510 -10.34 13.94 -15.28
CA ALA A 510 -11.45 13.32 -14.57
C ALA A 510 -11.62 11.85 -15.03
N PRO A 511 -12.20 10.94 -14.22
CA PRO A 511 -12.31 9.52 -14.57
C PRO A 511 -13.01 9.25 -15.92
N GLN A 512 -13.95 10.11 -16.32
CA GLN A 512 -14.66 10.04 -17.60
C GLN A 512 -14.33 11.20 -18.56
N GLY A 513 -13.34 12.03 -18.22
CA GLY A 513 -12.93 13.20 -19.00
C GLY A 513 -11.73 12.92 -19.90
N SER A 514 -11.63 13.65 -21.01
CA SER A 514 -10.48 13.61 -21.92
C SER A 514 -9.51 14.78 -21.74
N GLU A 515 -9.99 15.87 -21.15
CA GLU A 515 -9.20 17.09 -20.90
C GLU A 515 -8.68 17.10 -19.46
N SER A 516 -7.46 17.60 -19.29
CA SER A 516 -6.85 17.68 -17.97
C SER A 516 -7.12 19.00 -17.24
N THR A 517 -7.21 18.91 -15.92
CA THR A 517 -7.26 20.03 -14.98
C THR A 517 -5.88 20.23 -14.36
N LEU A 518 -5.49 21.49 -14.10
CA LEU A 518 -4.25 21.87 -13.43
C LEU A 518 -4.55 22.46 -12.04
N ALA A 519 -3.84 21.99 -11.01
CA ALA A 519 -3.75 22.61 -9.70
C ALA A 519 -2.29 22.97 -9.38
N GLU A 520 -2.10 24.04 -8.63
CA GLU A 520 -0.78 24.59 -8.34
C GLU A 520 -0.64 24.95 -6.85
N PHE A 521 0.54 24.71 -6.28
CA PHE A 521 0.80 24.88 -4.85
C PHE A 521 2.19 25.48 -4.61
N PRO A 522 2.31 26.57 -3.83
CA PRO A 522 3.60 27.02 -3.34
C PRO A 522 4.10 26.10 -2.22
N VAL A 523 5.38 25.74 -2.30
CA VAL A 523 6.16 25.23 -1.17
C VAL A 523 6.90 26.41 -0.58
N VAL A 524 6.63 26.77 0.67
CA VAL A 524 7.32 27.86 1.36
C VAL A 524 8.38 27.30 2.30
N MET A 525 9.52 27.99 2.41
CA MET A 525 10.61 27.52 3.27
C MET A 525 10.17 27.42 4.75
N GLY A 526 9.28 28.32 5.21
CA GLY A 526 8.68 28.25 6.54
C GLY A 526 9.69 28.11 7.68
N LYS A 527 9.26 27.52 8.80
CA LYS A 527 10.18 27.03 9.85
C LYS A 527 10.56 25.60 9.53
N MET A 528 11.86 25.32 9.45
CA MET A 528 12.39 23.98 9.25
C MET A 528 12.84 23.39 10.60
N PRO A 529 12.19 22.32 11.11
CA PRO A 529 12.66 21.63 12.31
C PRO A 529 14.00 20.93 12.07
N ILE A 530 14.70 20.58 13.14
CA ILE A 530 15.77 19.59 13.06
C ILE A 530 15.17 18.22 12.75
N PHE A 531 15.96 17.30 12.17
CA PHE A 531 15.46 15.97 11.80
C PHE A 531 14.77 15.23 12.95
N ALA A 532 15.31 15.33 14.17
CA ALA A 532 14.74 14.70 15.36
C ALA A 532 13.32 15.21 15.70
N ASP A 533 13.01 16.46 15.35
CA ASP A 533 11.73 17.12 15.65
C ASP A 533 10.75 17.12 14.46
N ALA A 534 11.13 16.53 13.31
CA ALA A 534 10.23 16.31 12.18
C ALA A 534 9.06 15.37 12.57
N SER A 535 8.07 15.19 11.71
CA SER A 535 6.99 14.24 11.98
C SER A 535 7.51 12.81 12.08
N GLU A 536 6.79 11.96 12.83
CA GLU A 536 7.12 10.53 12.93
C GLU A 536 7.12 9.87 11.54
N ASP A 537 6.14 10.20 10.70
CA ASP A 537 6.07 9.65 9.35
C ASP A 537 7.22 10.14 8.46
N PHE A 538 7.62 11.41 8.56
CA PHE A 538 8.79 11.91 7.82
C PHE A 538 10.06 11.16 8.20
N ARG A 539 10.35 11.04 9.49
CA ARG A 539 11.55 10.32 9.96
C ARG A 539 11.52 8.84 9.56
N PHE A 540 10.35 8.20 9.64
CA PHE A 540 10.18 6.80 9.26
C PHE A 540 10.40 6.61 7.76
N ARG A 541 9.75 7.42 6.91
CA ARG A 541 9.92 7.35 5.45
C ARG A 541 11.34 7.71 5.02
N ALA A 542 12.02 8.60 5.74
CA ALA A 542 13.45 8.86 5.51
C ALA A 542 14.31 7.62 5.80
N ALA A 543 14.02 6.85 6.86
CA ALA A 543 14.68 5.57 7.11
C ALA A 543 14.43 4.56 5.98
N VAL A 544 13.20 4.50 5.46
CA VAL A 544 12.84 3.66 4.31
C VAL A 544 13.60 4.09 3.04
N ALA A 545 13.66 5.39 2.74
CA ALA A 545 14.44 5.92 1.61
C ALA A 545 15.93 5.57 1.73
N ALA A 546 16.52 5.70 2.92
CA ALA A 546 17.91 5.33 3.17
C ALA A 546 18.12 3.82 2.97
N PHE A 547 17.19 2.99 3.46
CA PHE A 547 17.24 1.54 3.29
C PHE A 547 17.22 1.12 1.82
N GLY A 548 16.26 1.63 1.04
CA GLY A 548 16.16 1.33 -0.40
C GLY A 548 17.39 1.78 -1.19
N GLN A 549 17.85 3.02 -0.97
CA GLN A 549 19.06 3.53 -1.63
C GLN A 549 20.31 2.73 -1.25
N LYS A 550 20.44 2.29 0.02
CA LYS A 550 21.56 1.48 0.47
C LYS A 550 21.56 0.08 -0.15
N LEU A 551 20.40 -0.57 -0.25
CA LEU A 551 20.27 -1.86 -0.95
C LEU A 551 20.59 -1.76 -2.44
N ARG A 552 20.27 -0.62 -3.07
CA ARG A 552 20.68 -0.33 -4.47
C ARG A 552 22.17 -0.02 -4.63
N GLY A 553 22.92 0.12 -3.53
CA GLY A 553 24.33 0.49 -3.56
C GLY A 553 24.58 1.96 -3.91
N SER A 554 23.65 2.88 -3.61
CA SER A 554 23.82 4.31 -3.88
C SER A 554 25.07 4.88 -3.17
N GLU A 555 25.92 5.57 -3.92
CA GLU A 555 27.10 6.25 -3.39
C GLU A 555 26.74 7.32 -2.34
N THR A 556 25.55 7.90 -2.43
CA THR A 556 25.09 8.92 -1.47
C THR A 556 24.87 8.38 -0.07
N LEU A 557 24.71 7.06 0.07
CA LEU A 557 24.52 6.36 1.34
C LEU A 557 25.75 5.53 1.74
N ALA A 558 26.91 5.70 1.06
CA ALA A 558 28.12 4.90 1.31
C ALA A 558 28.58 4.94 2.78
N ASP A 559 28.57 6.12 3.40
CA ASP A 559 28.96 6.32 4.81
C ASP A 559 27.84 6.03 5.81
N THR A 560 26.61 5.76 5.33
CA THR A 560 25.48 5.46 6.21
C THR A 560 25.48 4.00 6.59
N THR A 561 25.56 3.72 7.88
CA THR A 561 25.62 2.37 8.45
C THR A 561 24.22 1.78 8.66
N TRP A 562 24.08 0.45 8.63
CA TRP A 562 22.81 -0.22 8.96
C TRP A 562 22.28 0.14 10.37
N PRO A 563 23.10 0.21 11.43
CA PRO A 563 22.65 0.69 12.74
C PRO A 563 22.01 2.07 12.74
N GLN A 564 22.48 3.00 11.88
CA GLN A 564 21.86 4.33 11.76
C GLN A 564 20.45 4.23 11.19
N ILE A 565 20.26 3.44 10.11
CA ILE A 565 18.95 3.23 9.48
C ILE A 565 17.98 2.56 10.46
N ILE A 566 18.44 1.52 11.17
CA ILE A 566 17.66 0.83 12.22
C ILE A 566 17.21 1.83 13.28
N LYS A 567 18.14 2.66 13.79
CA LYS A 567 17.84 3.67 14.80
C LYS A 567 16.79 4.67 14.33
N TRP A 568 16.89 5.18 13.10
CA TRP A 568 15.89 6.10 12.55
C TRP A 568 14.50 5.44 12.48
N GLY A 569 14.44 4.19 12.01
CA GLY A 569 13.19 3.43 11.97
C GLY A 569 12.59 3.19 13.36
N GLU A 570 13.40 2.75 14.34
CA GLU A 570 12.95 2.48 15.71
C GLU A 570 12.44 3.74 16.42
N GLN A 571 13.13 4.88 16.25
CA GLN A 571 12.73 6.17 16.83
C GLN A 571 11.49 6.78 16.17
N ALA A 572 11.10 6.29 15.00
CA ALA A 572 10.01 6.83 14.20
C ALA A 572 8.89 5.82 13.91
N ARG A 573 8.91 4.65 14.56
CA ARG A 573 7.94 3.58 14.30
C ARG A 573 6.50 4.08 14.49
N GLY A 574 6.23 4.87 15.54
CA GLY A 574 4.90 5.37 15.84
C GLY A 574 3.88 4.27 16.13
N GLU A 575 2.60 4.57 15.91
CA GLU A 575 1.51 3.59 15.94
C GLU A 575 1.56 2.67 14.72
N ASP A 576 1.50 1.36 14.96
CA ASP A 576 1.70 0.34 13.92
C ASP A 576 0.77 -0.86 14.16
N ARG A 577 -0.55 -0.63 14.01
CA ARG A 577 -1.58 -1.65 14.31
C ARG A 577 -1.45 -2.91 13.46
N GLN A 578 -0.97 -2.76 12.23
CA GLN A 578 -0.81 -3.85 11.26
C GLN A 578 0.60 -4.46 11.30
N GLY A 579 1.56 -3.84 11.99
CA GLY A 579 2.91 -4.37 12.16
C GLY A 579 3.89 -4.10 11.01
N TYR A 580 3.49 -3.33 9.99
CA TYR A 580 4.32 -3.07 8.80
C TYR A 580 5.60 -2.32 9.14
N ARG A 581 5.53 -1.32 10.02
CA ARG A 581 6.70 -0.52 10.39
C ARG A 581 7.68 -1.32 11.27
N ALA A 582 7.16 -2.18 12.13
CA ALA A 582 7.95 -3.13 12.91
C ALA A 582 8.62 -4.20 12.02
N GLU A 583 7.91 -4.70 11.01
CA GLU A 583 8.48 -5.62 10.02
C GLU A 583 9.62 -4.96 9.24
N PHE A 584 9.43 -3.75 8.73
CA PHE A 584 10.48 -2.99 8.07
C PHE A 584 11.77 -2.96 8.90
N ILE A 585 11.69 -2.61 10.19
CA ILE A 585 12.85 -2.55 11.08
C ILE A 585 13.55 -3.93 11.18
N LYS A 586 12.78 -5.04 11.19
CA LYS A 586 13.35 -6.40 11.15
C LYS A 586 14.06 -6.66 9.83
N LEU A 587 13.50 -6.23 8.70
CA LEU A 587 14.13 -6.39 7.39
C LEU A 587 15.46 -5.63 7.30
N VAL A 588 15.54 -4.42 7.87
CA VAL A 588 16.83 -3.70 7.95
C VAL A 588 17.87 -4.48 8.77
N LYS A 589 17.46 -5.09 9.89
CA LYS A 589 18.34 -5.95 10.71
C LYS A 589 18.77 -7.22 9.99
N LEU A 590 17.90 -7.81 9.17
CA LEU A 590 18.27 -8.94 8.32
C LEU A 590 19.30 -8.52 7.27
N ALA A 591 19.07 -7.41 6.57
CA ALA A 591 20.02 -6.87 5.58
C ALA A 591 21.40 -6.56 6.22
N GLU A 592 21.41 -6.03 7.45
CA GLU A 592 22.64 -5.85 8.24
C GLU A 592 23.38 -7.19 8.42
N GLY A 593 22.70 -8.21 8.94
CA GLY A 593 23.31 -9.52 9.19
C GLY A 593 23.80 -10.23 7.92
N LEU A 594 23.18 -9.95 6.78
CA LEU A 594 23.54 -10.53 5.46
C LEU A 594 24.65 -9.75 4.74
N SER A 595 25.00 -8.56 5.21
CA SER A 595 26.05 -7.72 4.61
C SER A 595 27.46 -8.02 5.15
N HIS A 596 27.61 -9.07 5.97
CA HIS A 596 28.82 -9.39 6.73
C HIS A 596 29.47 -10.72 6.34
#